data_AF-A0A931C2S5-F1
#
_entry.id   AF-A0A931C2S5-F1
#
_cell.length_a   1.000
_cell.length_b   1.000
_cell.length_c   1.000
_cell.angle_alpha   90.00
_cell.angle_beta   90.00
_cell.angle_gamma   90.00
#
_symmetry.space_group_name_H-M   'P 1'
#
loop_
_entity.id
_entity.type
_entity.pdbx_description
1 polymer ?
#
loop_
_entity_poly.entity_id
_entity_poly.type
_entity_poly.pdbx_seq_one_letter_code
_entity_poly.pdbx_strand_id
1 'polypeptide(L)'
;MLADSVWWGGRLRSGVALRVAPDGVVKPVPAELAPGGPDTRRFPGTLLPGLVDAHVHSALVDVGTVRAGGIAAVWDLGGVPAAVRALAERAAAAAEQTRSGAVAAADQAERAAPAAEQAPSRAVAADRAESPADAGLAARYPAVKLPRIRYAGPFLIAPGGYPSDRSWAAAGSWREVRSAADAGAAVAEAHSAGAGLIKVTAHTGGPQLPEPTLRALVDAAHAAGLPVVVHAEGPGTVAAALAAGADLLAHTPWTERIDDALLRACAARMCWISTLDIHGWGEPDPAREIAVDNLRRFREYGGTIRYGTDLGNGPLPPGVNVREIRALQSAGLPPDDVLLAMTDSDSITEISWVPGGLDLDPERFADILATARVVDADVRPAAL
;
A
#
# COMPACT_ATOMS: atom_id res chain seq x y z
N MET A 1 16.92 -9.43 -12.99
CA MET A 1 17.09 -7.97 -12.87
C MET A 1 18.40 -7.68 -12.14
N LEU A 2 19.33 -6.99 -12.79
CA LEU A 2 20.58 -6.53 -12.19
C LEU A 2 20.44 -5.08 -11.71
N ALA A 3 21.06 -4.74 -10.60
CA ALA A 3 21.14 -3.37 -10.10
C ALA A 3 22.49 -3.15 -9.40
N ASP A 4 22.83 -1.90 -9.10
CA ASP A 4 24.08 -1.59 -8.39
C ASP A 4 23.97 -2.00 -6.91
N SER A 5 22.77 -1.95 -6.35
CA SER A 5 22.44 -2.55 -5.05
C SER A 5 20.99 -3.06 -4.97
N VAL A 6 20.72 -3.88 -3.97
CA VAL A 6 19.39 -4.43 -3.66
C VAL A 6 19.15 -4.27 -2.16
N TRP A 7 18.03 -3.66 -1.78
CA TRP A 7 17.49 -3.71 -0.42
C TRP A 7 16.61 -4.95 -0.28
N TRP A 8 17.00 -5.89 0.59
CA TRP A 8 16.21 -7.10 0.82
C TRP A 8 16.42 -7.64 2.23
N GLY A 9 15.33 -8.06 2.89
CA GLY A 9 15.38 -8.62 4.24
C GLY A 9 16.03 -7.68 5.25
N GLY A 10 15.72 -6.38 5.18
CA GLY A 10 16.25 -5.36 6.09
C GLY A 10 17.71 -4.99 5.86
N ARG A 11 18.30 -5.31 4.69
CA ARG A 11 19.70 -4.99 4.40
C ARG A 11 19.90 -4.53 2.96
N LEU A 12 20.72 -3.49 2.79
CA LEU A 12 21.24 -3.06 1.49
C LEU A 12 22.47 -3.90 1.13
N ARG A 13 22.50 -4.48 -0.08
CA ARG A 13 23.61 -5.33 -0.55
C ARG A 13 23.99 -5.00 -1.98
N SER A 14 25.28 -5.02 -2.29
CA SER A 14 25.81 -5.03 -3.66
C SER A 14 26.08 -6.48 -4.12
N GLY A 15 26.30 -6.69 -5.41
CA GLY A 15 26.58 -8.01 -5.98
C GLY A 15 25.38 -8.99 -5.92
N VAL A 16 24.17 -8.46 -5.74
CA VAL A 16 22.91 -9.22 -5.70
C VAL A 16 22.05 -8.81 -6.89
N ALA A 17 21.38 -9.78 -7.49
CA ALA A 17 20.35 -9.59 -8.51
C ALA A 17 18.99 -10.04 -7.97
N LEU A 18 17.91 -9.61 -8.62
CA LEU A 18 16.57 -10.14 -8.39
C LEU A 18 16.18 -11.08 -9.52
N ARG A 19 15.92 -12.35 -9.19
CA ARG A 19 15.35 -13.33 -10.12
C ARG A 19 13.83 -13.30 -10.00
N VAL A 20 13.15 -13.11 -11.12
CA VAL A 20 11.70 -13.18 -11.23
C VAL A 20 11.34 -14.57 -11.77
N ALA A 21 10.58 -15.34 -11.01
CA ALA A 21 10.07 -16.63 -11.45
C ALA A 21 8.85 -16.47 -12.40
N PRO A 22 8.46 -17.50 -13.17
CA PRO A 22 7.33 -17.42 -14.10
C PRO A 22 5.99 -17.03 -13.45
N ASP A 23 5.80 -17.37 -12.17
CA ASP A 23 4.63 -16.98 -11.36
C ASP A 23 4.68 -15.51 -10.89
N GLY A 24 5.78 -14.82 -11.17
CA GLY A 24 6.05 -13.43 -10.75
C GLY A 24 6.78 -13.34 -9.41
N VAL A 25 7.05 -14.44 -8.71
CA VAL A 25 7.76 -14.40 -7.42
C VAL A 25 9.19 -13.95 -7.61
N VAL A 26 9.59 -12.92 -6.86
CA VAL A 26 10.92 -12.34 -6.89
C VAL A 26 11.76 -12.80 -5.71
N LYS A 27 13.00 -13.22 -5.98
CA LYS A 27 13.97 -13.62 -4.95
C LYS A 27 15.35 -13.03 -5.23
N PRO A 28 16.11 -12.63 -4.20
CA PRO A 28 17.50 -12.23 -4.36
C PRO A 28 18.37 -13.45 -4.69
N VAL A 29 19.30 -13.28 -5.63
CA VAL A 29 20.31 -14.28 -6.02
C VAL A 29 21.67 -13.57 -6.20
N PRO A 30 22.81 -14.28 -6.07
CA PRO A 30 24.10 -13.71 -6.47
C PRO A 30 24.06 -13.17 -7.92
N ALA A 31 24.62 -11.98 -8.15
CA ALA A 31 24.54 -11.32 -9.45
C ALA A 31 25.24 -12.10 -10.58
N GLU A 32 26.26 -12.87 -10.24
CA GLU A 32 26.97 -13.78 -11.17
C GLU A 32 26.10 -14.92 -11.72
N LEU A 33 24.97 -15.23 -11.09
CA LEU A 33 24.01 -16.21 -11.59
C LEU A 33 23.01 -15.61 -12.58
N ALA A 34 23.06 -14.31 -12.85
CA ALA A 34 22.18 -13.68 -13.82
C ALA A 34 22.57 -14.15 -15.24
N PRO A 35 21.62 -14.64 -16.06
CA PRO A 35 21.91 -15.05 -17.43
C PRO A 35 22.35 -13.84 -18.26
N GLY A 36 23.19 -14.06 -19.27
CA GLY A 36 23.50 -13.03 -20.26
C GLY A 36 22.33 -12.80 -21.24
N GLY A 37 22.37 -11.69 -21.98
CA GLY A 37 21.44 -11.45 -23.08
C GLY A 37 20.06 -10.91 -22.66
N PRO A 38 19.00 -11.17 -23.45
CA PRO A 38 17.70 -10.48 -23.34
C PRO A 38 16.95 -10.79 -22.03
N ASP A 39 17.28 -11.89 -21.35
CA ASP A 39 16.64 -12.32 -20.10
C ASP A 39 17.09 -11.50 -18.88
N THR A 40 18.09 -10.63 -19.06
CA THR A 40 18.60 -9.76 -18.00
C THR A 40 18.37 -8.28 -18.32
N ARG A 41 17.53 -7.64 -17.50
CA ARG A 41 17.36 -6.19 -17.46
C ARG A 41 18.25 -5.58 -16.37
N ARG A 42 19.01 -4.54 -16.70
CA ARG A 42 19.86 -3.77 -15.77
C ARG A 42 19.17 -2.48 -15.33
N PHE A 43 19.18 -2.21 -14.03
CA PHE A 43 18.57 -1.04 -13.38
C PHE A 43 19.65 -0.29 -12.59
N PRO A 44 20.28 0.74 -13.17
CA PRO A 44 21.26 1.56 -12.45
C PRO A 44 20.63 2.17 -11.18
N GLY A 45 21.25 1.98 -10.02
CA GLY A 45 20.71 2.34 -8.71
C GLY A 45 20.29 1.13 -7.87
N THR A 46 19.17 1.25 -7.15
CA THR A 46 18.77 0.26 -6.13
C THR A 46 17.40 -0.35 -6.42
N LEU A 47 17.30 -1.68 -6.34
CA LEU A 47 16.02 -2.40 -6.33
C LEU A 47 15.60 -2.76 -4.91
N LEU A 48 14.29 -2.76 -4.65
CA LEU A 48 13.71 -3.07 -3.35
C LEU A 48 12.29 -3.66 -3.52
N PRO A 49 11.73 -4.35 -2.52
CA PRO A 49 10.31 -4.70 -2.55
C PRO A 49 9.44 -3.47 -2.84
N GLY A 50 8.31 -3.68 -3.51
CA GLY A 50 7.37 -2.62 -3.83
C GLY A 50 6.97 -1.82 -2.60
N LEU A 51 7.04 -0.50 -2.70
CA LEU A 51 6.65 0.41 -1.62
C LEU A 51 5.14 0.37 -1.40
N VAL A 52 4.72 0.39 -0.13
CA VAL A 52 3.33 0.26 0.30
C VAL A 52 2.91 1.48 1.10
N ASP A 53 1.74 2.03 0.77
CA ASP A 53 1.04 2.98 1.63
C ASP A 53 -0.09 2.26 2.37
N ALA A 54 0.05 2.08 3.68
CA ALA A 54 -0.88 1.28 4.47
C ALA A 54 -2.17 2.04 4.88
N HIS A 55 -2.37 3.29 4.44
CA HIS A 55 -3.62 4.00 4.70
C HIS A 55 -3.93 5.01 3.58
N VAL A 56 -4.86 4.66 2.71
CA VAL A 56 -5.38 5.51 1.63
C VAL A 56 -6.91 5.39 1.58
N HIS A 57 -7.58 6.41 1.05
CA HIS A 57 -8.98 6.37 0.63
C HIS A 57 -9.06 6.38 -0.90
N SER A 58 -8.93 5.21 -1.51
CA SER A 58 -8.73 5.01 -2.96
C SER A 58 -9.88 5.57 -3.79
N ALA A 59 -11.09 5.63 -3.23
CA ALA A 59 -12.27 6.19 -3.91
C ALA A 59 -12.25 7.73 -3.97
N LEU A 60 -11.40 8.39 -3.19
CA LEU A 60 -11.32 9.86 -3.09
C LEU A 60 -10.16 10.45 -3.89
N VAL A 61 -9.31 9.61 -4.48
CA VAL A 61 -8.03 10.04 -5.08
C VAL A 61 -7.77 9.33 -6.39
N ASP A 62 -6.93 9.94 -7.24
CA ASP A 62 -6.42 9.25 -8.42
C ASP A 62 -5.29 8.29 -8.04
N VAL A 63 -5.67 7.03 -7.78
CA VAL A 63 -4.73 5.95 -7.47
C VAL A 63 -3.73 5.66 -8.60
N GLY A 64 -4.01 6.05 -9.85
CA GLY A 64 -3.03 5.96 -10.93
C GLY A 64 -1.82 6.87 -10.70
N THR A 65 -2.07 8.10 -10.27
CA THR A 65 -1.02 9.05 -9.87
C THR A 65 -0.23 8.55 -8.66
N VAL A 66 -0.89 7.87 -7.72
CA VAL A 66 -0.22 7.22 -6.57
C VAL A 66 0.81 6.18 -7.02
N ARG A 67 0.45 5.30 -7.97
CA ARG A 67 1.40 4.34 -8.56
C ARG A 67 2.52 5.02 -9.32
N ALA A 68 2.19 6.03 -10.13
CA ALA A 68 3.18 6.80 -10.88
C ALA A 68 4.20 7.49 -9.94
N GLY A 69 3.76 7.86 -8.73
CA GLY A 69 4.58 8.39 -7.64
C GLY A 69 5.39 7.34 -6.85
N GLY A 70 5.47 6.09 -7.31
CA GLY A 70 6.38 5.07 -6.77
C GLY A 70 5.77 4.08 -5.77
N ILE A 71 4.48 4.22 -5.46
CA ILE A 71 3.76 3.31 -4.54
C ILE A 71 3.23 2.10 -5.31
N ALA A 72 3.75 0.91 -5.01
CA ALA A 72 3.38 -0.33 -5.69
C ALA A 72 2.07 -0.93 -5.16
N ALA A 73 1.76 -0.71 -3.88
CA ALA A 73 0.52 -1.19 -3.26
C ALA A 73 -0.04 -0.18 -2.26
N VAL A 74 -1.36 -0.22 -2.07
CA VAL A 74 -2.06 0.59 -1.08
C VAL A 74 -2.99 -0.28 -0.23
N TRP A 75 -3.21 0.11 1.01
CA TRP A 75 -4.30 -0.41 1.84
C TRP A 75 -5.41 0.64 1.93
N ASP A 76 -6.56 0.31 1.37
CA ASP A 76 -7.75 1.15 1.49
C ASP A 76 -8.46 0.89 2.82
N LEU A 77 -8.56 1.91 3.67
CA LEU A 77 -9.14 1.79 5.00
C LEU A 77 -10.51 2.46 5.13
N GLY A 78 -11.30 2.42 4.08
CA GLY A 78 -12.69 2.85 4.13
C GLY A 78 -13.17 3.39 2.80
N GLY A 79 -14.19 2.75 2.26
CA GLY A 79 -14.82 3.14 1.01
C GLY A 79 -16.06 2.32 0.72
N VAL A 80 -16.80 2.69 -0.33
CA VAL A 80 -17.93 1.90 -0.81
C VAL A 80 -17.38 0.58 -1.36
N PRO A 81 -17.77 -0.61 -0.83
CA PRO A 81 -17.09 -1.87 -1.14
C PRO A 81 -17.03 -2.20 -2.63
N ALA A 82 -18.12 -1.99 -3.36
CA ALA A 82 -18.17 -2.25 -4.80
C ALA A 82 -17.20 -1.35 -5.60
N ALA A 83 -17.04 -0.08 -5.19
CA ALA A 83 -16.14 0.85 -5.86
C ALA A 83 -14.67 0.47 -5.66
N VAL A 84 -14.29 0.16 -4.41
CA VAL A 84 -12.92 -0.24 -4.09
C VAL A 84 -12.59 -1.59 -4.71
N ARG A 85 -13.52 -2.54 -4.70
CA ARG A 85 -13.37 -3.83 -5.37
C ARG A 85 -13.12 -3.67 -6.88
N ALA A 86 -13.88 -2.80 -7.56
CA ALA A 86 -13.68 -2.55 -8.99
C ALA A 86 -12.28 -1.97 -9.28
N LEU A 87 -11.75 -1.10 -8.43
CA LEU A 87 -10.37 -0.61 -8.55
C LEU A 87 -9.36 -1.75 -8.34
N ALA A 88 -9.57 -2.60 -7.33
CA ALA A 88 -8.69 -3.73 -7.05
C ALA A 88 -8.68 -4.75 -8.21
N GLU A 89 -9.83 -5.06 -8.79
CA GLU A 89 -9.96 -5.97 -9.94
C GLU A 89 -9.27 -5.39 -11.19
N ARG A 90 -9.41 -4.09 -11.44
CA ARG A 90 -8.67 -3.40 -12.50
C ARG A 90 -7.16 -3.46 -12.30
N ALA A 91 -6.69 -3.26 -11.07
CA ALA A 91 -5.27 -3.37 -10.74
C ALA A 91 -4.75 -4.80 -10.98
N ALA A 92 -5.50 -5.82 -10.56
CA ALA A 92 -5.14 -7.22 -10.74
C ALA A 92 -5.13 -7.64 -12.22
N ALA A 93 -6.12 -7.22 -13.00
CA ALA A 93 -6.20 -7.53 -14.43
C ALA A 93 -5.01 -6.95 -15.22
N ALA A 94 -4.59 -5.72 -14.90
CA ALA A 94 -3.42 -5.10 -15.52
C ALA A 94 -2.10 -5.84 -15.20
N ALA A 95 -1.97 -6.33 -13.96
CA ALA A 95 -0.83 -7.15 -13.55
C ALA A 95 -0.79 -8.50 -14.29
N GLU A 96 -1.94 -9.16 -14.44
CA GLU A 96 -2.04 -10.44 -15.14
C GLU A 96 -1.75 -10.32 -16.63
N GLN A 97 -2.28 -9.29 -17.30
CA GLN A 97 -1.99 -9.04 -18.71
C GLN A 97 -0.49 -8.80 -18.95
N THR A 98 0.18 -8.13 -18.01
CA THR A 98 1.65 -7.93 -18.05
C THR A 98 2.39 -9.26 -17.92
N ARG A 99 1.97 -10.16 -17.02
CA ARG A 99 2.58 -11.49 -16.85
C ARG A 99 2.37 -12.38 -18.06
N SER A 100 1.13 -12.54 -18.50
CA SER A 100 0.78 -13.36 -19.66
C SER A 100 1.47 -12.89 -20.94
N GLY A 101 1.58 -11.56 -21.15
CA GLY A 101 2.33 -10.99 -22.27
C GLY A 101 3.83 -11.27 -22.20
N ALA A 102 4.43 -11.24 -21.01
CA ALA A 102 5.84 -11.58 -20.82
C ALA A 102 6.13 -13.07 -21.08
N VAL A 103 5.25 -13.97 -20.63
CA VAL A 103 5.38 -15.42 -20.89
C VAL A 103 5.21 -15.72 -22.38
N ALA A 104 4.21 -15.16 -23.05
CA ALA A 104 4.00 -15.36 -24.47
C ALA A 104 5.17 -14.82 -25.32
N ALA A 105 5.77 -13.69 -24.92
CA ALA A 105 6.96 -13.14 -25.59
C ALA A 105 8.20 -14.04 -25.38
N ALA A 106 8.37 -14.62 -24.19
CA ALA A 106 9.44 -15.58 -23.92
C ALA A 106 9.29 -16.87 -24.75
N ASP A 107 8.08 -17.43 -24.82
CA ASP A 107 7.77 -18.62 -25.64
C ASP A 107 8.02 -18.35 -27.14
N GLN A 108 7.68 -17.16 -27.62
CA GLN A 108 7.94 -16.77 -29.02
C GLN A 108 9.43 -16.55 -29.30
N ALA A 109 10.17 -15.96 -28.36
CA ALA A 109 11.62 -15.78 -28.49
C ALA A 109 12.37 -17.13 -28.47
N GLU A 110 11.93 -18.08 -27.65
CA GLU A 110 12.47 -19.44 -27.62
C GLU A 110 12.17 -20.21 -28.92
N ARG A 111 10.97 -20.03 -29.50
CA ARG A 111 10.60 -20.59 -30.82
C ARG A 111 11.25 -19.90 -32.02
N ALA A 112 11.76 -18.68 -31.84
CA ALA A 112 12.41 -17.89 -32.89
C ALA A 112 13.93 -18.09 -32.98
N ALA A 113 14.54 -18.93 -32.13
CA ALA A 113 15.89 -19.46 -32.36
C ALA A 113 15.93 -20.28 -33.67
N PRO A 114 17.00 -20.22 -34.48
CA PRO A 114 16.83 -20.07 -35.92
C PRO A 114 16.45 -21.39 -36.62
N ALA A 115 15.21 -21.45 -37.11
CA ALA A 115 14.89 -22.19 -38.33
C ALA A 115 15.06 -21.24 -39.52
N ALA A 116 15.93 -21.63 -40.45
CA ALA A 116 16.31 -20.85 -41.61
C ALA A 116 15.14 -20.57 -42.58
N GLU A 117 15.20 -19.37 -43.17
CA GLU A 117 14.66 -18.93 -44.47
C GLU A 117 13.29 -19.45 -44.95
N GLN A 118 12.32 -18.52 -45.01
CA GLN A 118 11.62 -18.17 -46.26
C GLN A 118 10.82 -16.86 -46.14
N ALA A 119 10.94 -16.02 -47.18
CA ALA A 119 10.30 -14.72 -47.32
C ALA A 119 8.78 -14.81 -47.66
N PRO A 120 7.97 -13.77 -47.39
CA PRO A 120 6.52 -13.89 -47.28
C PRO A 120 5.77 -13.62 -48.59
N SER A 121 4.59 -14.21 -48.74
CA SER A 121 3.59 -13.82 -49.75
C SER A 121 2.50 -12.93 -49.13
N ARG A 122 2.12 -11.90 -49.90
CA ARG A 122 1.08 -10.90 -49.56
C ARG A 122 -0.31 -11.53 -49.55
N ALA A 123 -1.09 -11.23 -48.52
CA ALA A 123 -2.54 -11.31 -48.56
C ALA A 123 -3.15 -9.96 -48.16
N VAL A 124 -4.08 -9.49 -48.99
CA VAL A 124 -4.92 -8.32 -48.81
C VAL A 124 -6.13 -8.73 -47.97
N ALA A 125 -6.49 -7.95 -46.95
CA ALA A 125 -7.75 -8.10 -46.24
C ALA A 125 -8.37 -6.73 -45.97
N ALA A 126 -9.71 -6.72 -46.02
CA ALA A 126 -10.54 -5.57 -46.30
C ALA A 126 -10.89 -4.75 -45.06
N ASP A 127 -11.14 -3.47 -45.37
CA ASP A 127 -11.60 -2.38 -44.53
C ASP A 127 -12.95 -2.66 -43.85
N ARG A 128 -13.02 -2.39 -42.54
CA ARG A 128 -14.27 -2.13 -41.80
C ARG A 128 -14.01 -0.93 -40.90
N ALA A 129 -14.52 0.22 -41.35
CA ALA A 129 -14.43 1.49 -40.65
C ALA A 129 -15.31 1.49 -39.38
N GLU A 130 -14.66 1.65 -38.22
CA GLU A 130 -15.28 2.16 -37.01
C GLU A 130 -15.06 3.69 -36.93
N SER A 131 -16.04 4.39 -36.35
CA SER A 131 -16.12 5.86 -36.32
C SER A 131 -14.89 6.54 -35.69
N PRO A 132 -14.33 7.64 -36.25
CA PRO A 132 -13.01 8.17 -35.87
C PRO A 132 -12.93 8.93 -34.54
N ALA A 133 -14.04 9.09 -33.79
CA ALA A 133 -14.06 10.00 -32.64
C ALA A 133 -13.66 9.34 -31.30
N ASP A 134 -13.95 8.04 -31.10
CA ASP A 134 -13.69 7.35 -29.82
C ASP A 134 -12.39 6.52 -29.81
N ALA A 135 -11.82 6.19 -30.98
CA ALA A 135 -10.58 5.43 -31.09
C ALA A 135 -9.31 6.26 -30.75
N GLY A 136 -9.42 7.59 -30.78
CA GLY A 136 -8.27 8.51 -30.67
C GLY A 136 -7.76 8.77 -29.25
N LEU A 137 -8.56 8.51 -28.21
CA LEU A 137 -8.17 8.78 -26.82
C LEU A 137 -7.62 7.53 -26.11
N ALA A 138 -8.21 6.35 -26.36
CA ALA A 138 -7.74 5.07 -25.82
C ALA A 138 -6.41 4.62 -26.45
N ALA A 139 -6.12 5.02 -27.69
CA ALA A 139 -4.87 4.67 -28.37
C ALA A 139 -3.66 5.53 -27.97
N ARG A 140 -3.87 6.63 -27.22
CA ARG A 140 -2.80 7.59 -26.85
C ARG A 140 -2.29 7.45 -25.43
N TYR A 141 -2.97 6.66 -24.58
CA TYR A 141 -2.56 6.41 -23.21
C TYR A 141 -2.73 4.91 -22.92
N PRO A 142 -1.66 4.14 -22.62
CA PRO A 142 -1.86 2.80 -22.09
C PRO A 142 -2.77 2.89 -20.87
N ALA A 143 -3.66 1.91 -20.69
CA ALA A 143 -4.57 1.86 -19.56
C ALA A 143 -3.80 2.18 -18.27
N VAL A 144 -4.22 3.25 -17.56
CA VAL A 144 -3.51 3.75 -16.37
C VAL A 144 -3.31 2.60 -15.39
N LYS A 145 -2.05 2.25 -15.13
CA LYS A 145 -1.69 1.18 -14.20
C LYS A 145 -1.99 1.62 -12.77
N LEU A 146 -2.55 0.70 -12.00
CA LEU A 146 -2.99 0.96 -10.62
C LEU A 146 -2.09 0.23 -9.62
N PRO A 147 -1.90 0.77 -8.40
CA PRO A 147 -1.23 0.03 -7.35
C PRO A 147 -2.07 -1.20 -6.98
N ARG A 148 -1.44 -2.26 -6.47
CA ARG A 148 -2.19 -3.37 -5.88
C ARG A 148 -3.00 -2.84 -4.69
N ILE A 149 -4.29 -3.17 -4.64
CA ILE A 149 -5.19 -2.65 -3.59
C ILE A 149 -5.59 -3.81 -2.68
N ARG A 150 -5.17 -3.72 -1.41
CA ARG A 150 -5.78 -4.46 -0.30
C ARG A 150 -6.79 -3.51 0.35
N TYR A 151 -7.95 -3.97 0.79
CA TYR A 151 -8.97 -3.05 1.32
C TYR A 151 -9.77 -3.63 2.48
N ALA A 152 -10.29 -2.73 3.31
CA ALA A 152 -11.07 -3.07 4.51
C ALA A 152 -12.59 -3.19 4.27
N GLY A 153 -13.07 -2.65 3.13
CA GLY A 153 -14.50 -2.47 2.90
C GLY A 153 -15.03 -1.21 3.59
N PRO A 154 -16.27 -1.22 4.12
CA PRO A 154 -16.83 -0.05 4.76
C PRO A 154 -16.26 0.14 6.18
N PHE A 155 -16.32 1.36 6.71
CA PHE A 155 -16.14 1.58 8.14
C PHE A 155 -17.23 0.84 8.91
N LEU A 156 -16.86 -0.03 9.86
CA LEU A 156 -17.81 -0.60 10.81
C LEU A 156 -17.93 0.34 12.01
N ILE A 157 -19.12 0.87 12.22
CA ILE A 157 -19.34 2.02 13.10
C ILE A 157 -20.47 1.75 14.08
N ALA A 158 -20.54 2.51 15.17
CA ALA A 158 -21.77 2.59 15.95
C ALA A 158 -22.88 3.32 15.16
N PRO A 159 -24.16 3.12 15.49
CA PRO A 159 -25.24 3.89 14.90
C PRO A 159 -25.01 5.41 15.05
N GLY A 160 -24.99 6.13 13.92
CA GLY A 160 -24.64 7.55 13.88
C GLY A 160 -23.18 7.90 14.21
N GLY A 161 -22.28 6.91 14.28
CA GLY A 161 -20.86 7.10 14.59
C GLY A 161 -20.06 7.66 13.41
N TYR A 162 -18.80 8.04 13.69
CA TYR A 162 -17.87 8.50 12.65
C TYR A 162 -17.60 7.40 11.62
N PRO A 163 -17.59 7.68 10.29
CA PRO A 163 -17.72 9.00 9.67
C PRO A 163 -19.10 9.27 9.06
N SER A 164 -20.18 8.63 9.52
CA SER A 164 -21.51 8.72 8.88
C SER A 164 -22.11 10.14 8.79
N ASP A 165 -21.60 11.08 9.57
CA ASP A 165 -21.98 12.48 9.61
C ASP A 165 -21.04 13.40 8.79
N ARG A 166 -20.02 12.84 8.13
CA ARG A 166 -19.04 13.60 7.33
C ARG A 166 -19.49 13.70 5.88
N SER A 167 -19.42 14.90 5.32
CA SER A 167 -19.84 15.18 3.94
C SER A 167 -18.98 14.47 2.87
N TRP A 168 -17.73 14.15 3.20
CA TRP A 168 -16.83 13.40 2.31
C TRP A 168 -17.12 11.89 2.33
N ALA A 169 -17.83 11.38 3.33
CA ALA A 169 -18.17 9.98 3.43
C ALA A 169 -19.36 9.71 2.49
N ALA A 170 -19.10 9.00 1.40
CA ALA A 170 -20.15 8.57 0.49
C ALA A 170 -21.08 7.53 1.14
N ALA A 171 -22.39 7.61 0.88
CA ALA A 171 -23.33 6.61 1.37
C ALA A 171 -22.88 5.19 0.98
N GLY A 172 -22.91 4.27 1.96
CA GLY A 172 -22.43 2.90 1.78
C GLY A 172 -20.93 2.71 2.05
N SER A 173 -20.18 3.77 2.39
CA SER A 173 -18.80 3.64 2.89
C SER A 173 -18.73 3.29 4.37
N TRP A 174 -19.87 3.24 5.08
CA TRP A 174 -19.98 2.75 6.45
C TRP A 174 -21.12 1.74 6.61
N ARG A 175 -21.00 0.88 7.63
CA ARG A 175 -22.03 -0.05 8.10
C ARG A 175 -22.16 0.14 9.62
N GLU A 176 -23.34 0.57 10.07
CA GLU A 176 -23.71 0.60 11.50
C GLU A 176 -23.88 -0.81 12.10
N VAL A 177 -23.08 -1.12 13.12
CA VAL A 177 -23.15 -2.36 13.90
C VAL A 177 -23.92 -2.09 15.19
N ARG A 178 -25.11 -2.68 15.32
CA ARG A 178 -26.07 -2.32 16.38
C ARG A 178 -25.87 -3.07 17.69
N SER A 179 -25.20 -4.22 17.66
CA SER A 179 -24.97 -5.07 18.83
C SER A 179 -23.86 -6.09 18.58
N ALA A 180 -23.41 -6.76 19.64
CA ALA A 180 -22.48 -7.89 19.53
C ALA A 180 -23.00 -9.03 18.63
N ALA A 181 -24.33 -9.26 18.58
CA ALA A 181 -24.92 -10.29 17.70
C ALA A 181 -24.88 -9.91 16.20
N ASP A 182 -24.79 -8.61 15.89
CA ASP A 182 -24.69 -8.08 14.52
C ASP A 182 -23.25 -8.13 13.97
N ALA A 183 -22.26 -8.22 14.87
CA ALA A 183 -20.85 -8.14 14.53
C ALA A 183 -20.41 -9.18 13.48
N GLY A 184 -20.82 -10.43 13.65
CA GLY A 184 -20.47 -11.51 12.72
C GLY A 184 -21.03 -11.30 11.32
N ALA A 185 -22.24 -10.77 11.21
CA ALA A 185 -22.85 -10.46 9.91
C ALA A 185 -22.10 -9.31 9.22
N ALA A 186 -21.80 -8.23 9.95
CA ALA A 186 -21.06 -7.08 9.39
C ALA A 186 -19.67 -7.48 8.87
N VAL A 187 -18.94 -8.33 9.60
CA VAL A 187 -17.64 -8.88 9.15
C VAL A 187 -17.83 -9.78 7.92
N ALA A 188 -18.81 -10.67 7.94
CA ALA A 188 -19.07 -11.58 6.82
C ALA A 188 -19.45 -10.83 5.55
N GLU A 189 -20.25 -9.76 5.66
CA GLU A 189 -20.59 -8.86 4.55
C GLU A 189 -19.33 -8.24 3.93
N ALA A 190 -18.47 -7.61 4.75
CA ALA A 190 -17.23 -7.01 4.29
C ALA A 190 -16.30 -8.06 3.64
N HIS A 191 -16.14 -9.22 4.27
CA HIS A 191 -15.30 -10.30 3.75
C HIS A 191 -15.84 -10.85 2.42
N SER A 192 -17.15 -11.06 2.30
CA SER A 192 -17.79 -11.52 1.06
C SER A 192 -17.66 -10.51 -0.08
N ALA A 193 -17.52 -9.22 0.25
CA ALA A 193 -17.22 -8.15 -0.69
C ALA A 193 -15.72 -8.08 -1.07
N GLY A 194 -14.89 -8.98 -0.53
CA GLY A 194 -13.47 -9.13 -0.86
C GLY A 194 -12.51 -8.38 0.07
N ALA A 195 -12.99 -7.88 1.21
CA ALA A 195 -12.13 -7.20 2.18
C ALA A 195 -11.05 -8.16 2.73
N GLY A 196 -9.79 -7.69 2.74
CA GLY A 196 -8.63 -8.43 3.27
C GLY A 196 -8.22 -8.01 4.68
N LEU A 197 -9.01 -7.16 5.32
CA LEU A 197 -8.91 -6.66 6.69
C LEU A 197 -10.26 -6.02 7.06
N ILE A 198 -10.46 -5.65 8.33
CA ILE A 198 -11.68 -4.97 8.79
C ILE A 198 -11.32 -3.62 9.41
N LYS A 199 -12.08 -2.59 9.08
CA LYS A 199 -11.93 -1.23 9.65
C LYS A 199 -13.05 -0.94 10.62
N VAL A 200 -12.70 -0.55 11.84
CA VAL A 200 -13.65 -0.15 12.89
C VAL A 200 -13.33 1.27 13.36
N THR A 201 -14.33 2.01 13.85
CA THR A 201 -14.12 3.38 14.37
C THR A 201 -14.39 3.50 15.87
N ALA A 202 -13.50 4.21 16.56
CA ALA A 202 -13.62 4.68 17.92
C ALA A 202 -13.21 6.15 17.94
N HIS A 203 -14.19 7.04 17.91
CA HIS A 203 -14.00 8.49 17.80
C HIS A 203 -14.82 9.18 18.90
N THR A 204 -14.21 9.89 19.84
CA THR A 204 -14.93 10.45 21.01
C THR A 204 -15.92 11.56 20.66
N GLY A 205 -15.80 12.19 19.48
CA GLY A 205 -16.73 13.20 18.99
C GLY A 205 -18.11 12.69 18.54
N GLY A 206 -18.42 11.41 18.73
CA GLY A 206 -19.71 10.82 18.35
C GLY A 206 -19.99 9.48 19.03
N PRO A 207 -21.11 8.82 18.68
CA PRO A 207 -21.43 7.49 19.17
C PRO A 207 -20.30 6.48 18.92
N GLN A 208 -20.04 5.63 19.91
CA GLN A 208 -19.02 4.59 19.86
C GLN A 208 -19.62 3.22 20.07
N LEU A 209 -18.94 2.20 19.54
CA LEU A 209 -19.34 0.82 19.76
C LEU A 209 -19.10 0.47 21.23
N PRO A 210 -20.11 -0.07 21.94
CA PRO A 210 -19.88 -0.60 23.28
C PRO A 210 -18.82 -1.70 23.25
N GLU A 211 -18.07 -1.83 24.34
CA GLU A 211 -16.97 -2.80 24.47
C GLU A 211 -17.37 -4.23 24.05
N PRO A 212 -18.53 -4.80 24.46
CA PRO A 212 -18.95 -6.12 23.99
C PRO A 212 -19.14 -6.22 22.47
N THR A 213 -19.59 -5.13 21.82
CA THR A 213 -19.78 -5.10 20.36
C THR A 213 -18.45 -4.98 19.64
N LEU A 214 -17.55 -4.11 20.11
CA LEU A 214 -16.21 -3.98 19.55
C LEU A 214 -15.43 -5.30 19.67
N ARG A 215 -15.53 -5.96 20.83
CA ARG A 215 -14.92 -7.27 21.07
C ARG A 215 -15.48 -8.34 20.13
N ALA A 216 -16.79 -8.41 19.98
CA ALA A 216 -17.43 -9.38 19.07
C ALA A 216 -17.03 -9.17 17.60
N LEU A 217 -16.81 -7.92 17.18
CA LEU A 217 -16.29 -7.60 15.84
C LEU A 217 -14.86 -8.12 15.65
N VAL A 218 -14.00 -7.91 16.64
CA VAL A 218 -12.62 -8.42 16.60
C VAL A 218 -12.60 -9.94 16.57
N ASP A 219 -13.35 -10.59 17.46
CA ASP A 219 -13.40 -12.06 17.51
C ASP A 219 -13.95 -12.65 16.19
N ALA A 220 -14.97 -12.02 15.59
CA ALA A 220 -15.52 -12.45 14.30
C ALA A 220 -14.53 -12.26 13.13
N ALA A 221 -13.79 -11.14 13.11
CA ALA A 221 -12.76 -10.88 12.11
C ALA A 221 -11.61 -11.90 12.22
N HIS A 222 -11.13 -12.16 13.43
CA HIS A 222 -10.09 -13.16 13.69
C HIS A 222 -10.54 -14.58 13.33
N ALA A 223 -11.80 -14.94 13.61
CA ALA A 223 -12.38 -16.23 13.18
C ALA A 223 -12.42 -16.37 11.64
N ALA A 224 -12.51 -15.27 10.91
CA ALA A 224 -12.42 -15.22 9.46
C ALA A 224 -10.97 -15.07 8.94
N GLY A 225 -9.96 -14.99 9.82
CA GLY A 225 -8.56 -14.80 9.45
C GLY A 225 -8.22 -13.38 8.98
N LEU A 226 -9.05 -12.38 9.33
CA LEU A 226 -8.89 -10.99 8.93
C LEU A 226 -8.34 -10.14 10.09
N PRO A 227 -7.30 -9.32 9.87
CA PRO A 227 -6.84 -8.38 10.88
C PRO A 227 -7.79 -7.19 11.01
N VAL A 228 -7.84 -6.58 12.18
CA VAL A 228 -8.68 -5.42 12.50
C VAL A 228 -7.84 -4.17 12.69
N VAL A 229 -8.21 -3.13 11.95
CA VAL A 229 -7.67 -1.77 12.09
C VAL A 229 -8.70 -0.88 12.76
N VAL A 230 -8.32 -0.21 13.84
CA VAL A 230 -9.20 0.73 14.55
C VAL A 230 -8.74 2.16 14.30
N HIS A 231 -9.65 3.03 13.84
CA HIS A 231 -9.50 4.48 13.98
C HIS A 231 -9.70 4.82 15.46
N ALA A 232 -8.63 5.23 16.15
CA ALA A 232 -8.67 5.54 17.58
C ALA A 232 -8.39 7.04 17.79
N GLU A 233 -9.45 7.81 18.02
CA GLU A 233 -9.37 9.25 18.22
C GLU A 233 -10.05 9.67 19.53
N GLY A 234 -9.25 10.28 20.40
CA GLY A 234 -9.69 10.84 21.66
C GLY A 234 -9.51 9.90 22.87
N PRO A 235 -9.72 10.44 24.08
CA PRO A 235 -9.41 9.77 25.32
C PRO A 235 -10.00 8.36 25.45
N GLY A 236 -9.16 7.39 25.78
CA GLY A 236 -9.56 6.01 26.09
C GLY A 236 -9.81 5.12 24.88
N THR A 237 -9.82 5.66 23.66
CA THR A 237 -10.06 4.87 22.44
C THR A 237 -8.93 3.86 22.17
N VAL A 238 -7.68 4.24 22.44
CA VAL A 238 -6.51 3.34 22.33
C VAL A 238 -6.63 2.17 23.31
N ALA A 239 -7.02 2.43 24.55
CA ALA A 239 -7.21 1.39 25.56
C ALA A 239 -8.35 0.44 25.18
N ALA A 240 -9.46 0.98 24.66
CA ALA A 240 -10.59 0.18 24.18
C ALA A 240 -10.19 -0.71 22.99
N ALA A 241 -9.44 -0.17 22.02
CA ALA A 241 -8.94 -0.92 20.87
C ALA A 241 -8.01 -2.07 21.31
N LEU A 242 -7.06 -1.80 22.22
CA LEU A 242 -6.17 -2.81 22.76
C LEU A 242 -6.93 -3.90 23.52
N ALA A 243 -7.88 -3.52 24.38
CA ALA A 243 -8.67 -4.46 25.18
C ALA A 243 -9.55 -5.37 24.31
N ALA A 244 -10.10 -4.83 23.22
CA ALA A 244 -10.86 -5.61 22.25
C ALA A 244 -9.99 -6.59 21.45
N GLY A 245 -8.66 -6.37 21.40
CA GLY A 245 -7.72 -7.21 20.67
C GLY A 245 -7.45 -6.75 19.24
N ALA A 246 -7.61 -5.46 18.94
CA ALA A 246 -7.29 -4.91 17.63
C ALA A 246 -5.82 -5.17 17.25
N ASP A 247 -5.57 -5.43 15.97
CA ASP A 247 -4.24 -5.71 15.45
C ASP A 247 -3.49 -4.43 15.08
N LEU A 248 -4.22 -3.45 14.53
CA LEU A 248 -3.65 -2.18 14.10
C LEU A 248 -4.44 -0.97 14.58
N LEU A 249 -3.72 0.14 14.75
CA LEU A 249 -4.33 1.47 14.78
C LEU A 249 -4.16 2.17 13.45
N ALA A 250 -5.28 2.69 12.94
CA ALA A 250 -5.27 3.76 11.97
C ALA A 250 -5.15 5.08 12.71
N HIS A 251 -4.03 5.70 12.37
CA HIS A 251 -3.33 6.81 12.99
C HIS A 251 -2.56 6.45 14.26
N THR A 252 -1.37 7.04 14.34
CA THR A 252 -0.67 7.22 15.61
C THR A 252 -1.54 8.11 16.51
N PRO A 253 -1.82 7.73 17.77
CA PRO A 253 -2.63 8.55 18.67
C PRO A 253 -2.08 9.97 18.82
N TRP A 254 -2.93 10.98 18.62
CA TRP A 254 -2.52 12.39 18.52
C TRP A 254 -3.30 13.33 19.45
N THR A 255 -4.45 12.88 19.95
CA THR A 255 -5.35 13.68 20.80
C THR A 255 -4.86 13.82 22.23
N GLU A 256 -4.08 12.86 22.70
CA GLU A 256 -3.45 12.89 24.02
C GLU A 256 -2.10 12.17 24.01
N ARG A 257 -1.26 12.52 24.97
CA ARG A 257 -0.07 11.74 25.25
C ARG A 257 -0.48 10.42 25.93
N ILE A 258 -0.15 9.30 25.31
CA ILE A 258 -0.44 7.96 25.84
C ILE A 258 0.50 7.64 27.00
N ASP A 259 -0.04 7.10 28.09
CA ASP A 259 0.76 6.68 29.24
C ASP A 259 1.67 5.49 28.88
N ASP A 260 2.81 5.40 29.56
CA ASP A 260 3.84 4.44 29.19
C ASP A 260 3.44 2.98 29.44
N ALA A 261 2.51 2.70 30.37
CA ALA A 261 2.05 1.34 30.62
C ALA A 261 1.16 0.84 29.48
N LEU A 262 0.19 1.66 29.05
CA LEU A 262 -0.63 1.38 27.87
C LEU A 262 0.23 1.29 26.60
N LEU A 263 1.19 2.20 26.43
CA LEU A 263 2.08 2.21 25.29
C LEU A 263 2.89 0.90 25.16
N ARG A 264 3.45 0.40 26.27
CA ARG A 264 4.16 -0.90 26.29
C ARG A 264 3.23 -2.06 25.93
N ALA A 265 2.00 -2.03 26.42
CA ALA A 265 1.03 -3.08 26.13
C ALA A 265 0.62 -3.07 24.64
N CYS A 266 0.45 -1.89 24.04
CA CYS A 266 0.27 -1.74 22.59
C CYS A 266 1.51 -2.23 21.82
N ALA A 267 2.72 -1.80 22.21
CA ALA A 267 3.96 -2.13 21.50
C ALA A 267 4.23 -3.64 21.41
N ALA A 268 3.81 -4.40 22.42
CA ALA A 268 3.98 -5.85 22.44
C ALA A 268 3.08 -6.61 21.46
N ARG A 269 2.03 -5.98 20.89
CA ARG A 269 0.95 -6.72 20.20
C ARG A 269 0.39 -6.04 18.95
N MET A 270 0.49 -4.72 18.85
CA MET A 270 -0.16 -3.93 17.81
C MET A 270 0.85 -3.38 16.80
N CYS A 271 0.33 -3.10 15.61
CA CYS A 271 1.00 -2.28 14.61
C CYS A 271 0.33 -0.90 14.52
N TRP A 272 1.09 0.19 14.49
CA TRP A 272 0.52 1.53 14.27
C TRP A 272 0.81 2.01 12.85
N ILE A 273 -0.21 2.51 12.16
CA ILE A 273 -0.04 3.16 10.87
C ILE A 273 0.19 4.65 11.12
N SER A 274 1.30 5.17 10.59
CA SER A 274 1.90 6.43 11.05
C SER A 274 1.00 7.65 10.87
N THR A 275 0.63 7.96 9.63
CA THR A 275 -0.23 9.09 9.20
C THR A 275 0.03 10.37 9.96
N LEU A 276 1.28 10.82 10.01
CA LEU A 276 1.67 11.98 10.80
C LEU A 276 1.45 13.30 10.04
N ASP A 277 1.60 13.31 8.72
CA ASP A 277 1.52 14.50 7.85
C ASP A 277 0.08 15.06 7.73
N ILE A 278 -0.95 14.27 8.06
CA ILE A 278 -2.33 14.76 8.08
C ILE A 278 -2.56 15.82 9.16
N HIS A 279 -1.67 15.90 10.14
CA HIS A 279 -1.65 16.94 11.15
C HIS A 279 -0.75 18.09 10.67
N GLY A 280 -1.35 19.18 10.21
CA GLY A 280 -0.64 20.40 9.78
C GLY A 280 -0.14 20.41 8.34
N TRP A 281 -0.10 19.28 7.62
CA TRP A 281 0.27 19.20 6.19
C TRP A 281 1.62 19.88 5.85
N GLY A 282 2.61 19.69 6.73
CA GLY A 282 3.94 20.30 6.61
C GLY A 282 4.15 21.54 7.48
N GLU A 283 3.10 22.09 8.06
CA GLU A 283 3.17 23.20 9.02
C GLU A 283 3.20 22.71 10.48
N PRO A 284 3.67 23.54 11.43
CA PRO A 284 3.61 23.21 12.86
C PRO A 284 2.17 22.98 13.32
N ASP A 285 1.96 21.86 14.03
CA ASP A 285 0.65 21.47 14.54
C ASP A 285 0.82 20.68 15.86
N PRO A 286 0.13 21.05 16.96
CA PRO A 286 0.26 20.38 18.25
C PRO A 286 -0.13 18.90 18.24
N ALA A 287 -1.13 18.50 17.43
CA ALA A 287 -1.49 17.09 17.30
C ALA A 287 -0.36 16.29 16.64
N ARG A 288 0.33 16.88 15.64
CA ARG A 288 1.52 16.27 15.04
C ARG A 288 2.62 16.05 16.08
N GLU A 289 2.87 17.03 16.95
CA GLU A 289 3.88 16.91 18.01
C GLU A 289 3.56 15.79 19.01
N ILE A 290 2.29 15.68 19.43
CA ILE A 290 1.82 14.60 20.32
C ILE A 290 1.97 13.24 19.63
N ALA A 291 1.54 13.13 18.36
CA ALA A 291 1.66 11.91 17.59
C ALA A 291 3.12 11.47 17.45
N VAL A 292 4.03 12.38 17.08
CA VAL A 292 5.47 12.09 16.97
C VAL A 292 6.05 11.63 18.32
N ASP A 293 5.68 12.23 19.45
CA ASP A 293 6.11 11.77 20.77
C ASP A 293 5.59 10.37 21.13
N ASN A 294 4.30 10.11 20.87
CA ASN A 294 3.70 8.80 21.09
C ASN A 294 4.38 7.73 20.23
N LEU A 295 4.60 7.99 18.94
CA LEU A 295 5.22 7.04 18.01
C LEU A 295 6.66 6.72 18.40
N ARG A 296 7.45 7.75 18.77
CA ARG A 296 8.82 7.57 19.24
C ARG A 296 8.89 6.62 20.44
N ARG A 297 8.09 6.88 21.47
CA ARG A 297 8.06 6.02 22.66
C ARG A 297 7.53 4.62 22.35
N PHE A 298 6.54 4.50 21.46
CA PHE A 298 5.99 3.21 21.04
C PHE A 298 7.06 2.36 20.36
N ARG A 299 7.87 2.98 19.48
CA ARG A 299 9.04 2.37 18.85
C ARG A 299 10.13 1.98 19.86
N GLU A 300 10.41 2.83 20.85
CA GLU A 300 11.35 2.51 21.94
C GLU A 300 10.93 1.27 22.75
N TYR A 301 9.63 0.98 22.82
CA TYR A 301 9.10 -0.25 23.41
C TYR A 301 8.98 -1.43 22.44
N GLY A 302 9.51 -1.32 21.23
CA GLY A 302 9.52 -2.38 20.22
C GLY A 302 8.24 -2.48 19.39
N GLY A 303 7.40 -1.44 19.40
CA GLY A 303 6.18 -1.39 18.62
C GLY A 303 6.43 -1.48 17.12
N THR A 304 5.53 -2.15 16.40
CA THR A 304 5.62 -2.31 14.95
C THR A 304 4.95 -1.13 14.25
N ILE A 305 5.62 -0.55 13.25
CA ILE A 305 5.14 0.64 12.54
C ILE A 305 4.95 0.33 11.06
N ARG A 306 3.87 0.85 10.50
CA ARG A 306 3.62 0.90 9.06
C ARG A 306 3.57 2.34 8.60
N TYR A 307 4.20 2.61 7.47
CA TYR A 307 3.99 3.87 6.77
C TYR A 307 2.57 3.91 6.21
N GLY A 308 1.87 5.00 6.45
CA GLY A 308 0.63 5.31 5.76
C GLY A 308 0.35 6.80 5.79
N THR A 309 -0.36 7.31 4.79
CA THR A 309 -0.54 8.77 4.63
C THR A 309 -1.93 9.26 4.98
N ASP A 310 -2.93 8.38 5.00
CA ASP A 310 -4.35 8.75 5.00
C ASP A 310 -4.72 9.63 3.79
N LEU A 311 -4.10 9.32 2.64
CA LEU A 311 -4.29 10.05 1.39
C LEU A 311 -5.77 10.01 0.95
N GLY A 312 -6.32 11.18 0.67
CA GLY A 312 -7.77 11.41 0.51
C GLY A 312 -8.35 12.29 1.62
N ASN A 313 -7.61 12.48 2.72
CA ASN A 313 -7.94 13.39 3.81
C ASN A 313 -7.04 14.64 3.80
N GLY A 314 -7.44 15.65 3.04
CA GLY A 314 -6.72 16.93 2.93
C GLY A 314 -5.61 16.97 1.85
N PRO A 315 -4.79 18.05 1.82
CA PRO A 315 -3.83 18.33 0.75
C PRO A 315 -2.52 17.53 0.85
N LEU A 316 -2.63 16.20 0.78
CA LEU A 316 -1.50 15.28 0.80
C LEU A 316 -0.99 15.01 -0.63
N PRO A 317 0.33 14.98 -0.86
CA PRO A 317 0.88 14.65 -2.17
C PRO A 317 0.64 13.16 -2.49
N PRO A 318 0.21 12.83 -3.71
CA PRO A 318 0.13 11.43 -4.13
C PRO A 318 1.53 10.84 -4.34
N GLY A 319 1.71 9.57 -4.00
CA GLY A 319 2.97 8.84 -4.13
C GLY A 319 3.74 8.75 -2.81
N VAL A 320 5.07 8.60 -2.90
CA VAL A 320 5.94 8.60 -1.71
C VAL A 320 5.94 10.00 -1.08
N ASN A 321 5.37 10.13 0.12
CA ASN A 321 5.24 11.39 0.82
C ASN A 321 6.51 11.69 1.64
N VAL A 322 7.31 12.62 1.14
CA VAL A 322 8.54 13.11 1.79
C VAL A 322 8.28 13.67 3.19
N ARG A 323 7.14 14.36 3.40
CA ARG A 323 6.81 14.96 4.70
C ARG A 323 6.48 13.90 5.74
N GLU A 324 5.76 12.86 5.34
CA GLU A 324 5.47 11.71 6.20
C GLU A 324 6.76 10.97 6.59
N ILE A 325 7.67 10.74 5.62
CA ILE A 325 8.97 10.11 5.91
C ILE A 325 9.78 10.96 6.90
N ARG A 326 9.85 12.28 6.70
CA ARG A 326 10.55 13.18 7.63
C ARG A 326 9.89 13.19 9.02
N ALA A 327 8.56 13.06 9.10
CA ALA A 327 7.84 12.92 10.36
C ALA A 327 8.20 11.61 11.08
N LEU A 328 8.28 10.49 10.35
CA LEU A 328 8.78 9.21 10.88
C LEU A 328 10.23 9.33 11.39
N GLN A 329 11.10 9.99 10.63
CA GLN A 329 12.47 10.25 11.07
C GLN A 329 12.53 11.11 12.34
N SER A 330 11.65 12.10 12.47
CA SER A 330 11.53 12.91 13.70
C SER A 330 11.01 12.12 14.91
N ALA A 331 10.27 11.02 14.66
CA ALA A 331 9.91 10.03 15.67
C ALA A 331 11.05 9.03 15.98
N GLY A 332 12.22 9.19 15.37
CA GLY A 332 13.41 8.37 15.63
C GLY A 332 13.50 7.10 14.78
N LEU A 333 12.77 7.00 13.65
CA LEU A 333 12.96 5.90 12.70
C LEU A 333 14.15 6.22 11.78
N PRO A 334 15.25 5.47 11.85
CA PRO A 334 16.31 5.56 10.85
C PRO A 334 15.82 5.08 9.46
N PRO A 335 16.51 5.44 8.37
CA PRO A 335 16.10 5.11 7.01
C PRO A 335 15.77 3.63 6.74
N ASP A 336 16.52 2.71 7.34
CA ASP A 336 16.25 1.27 7.30
C ASP A 336 14.91 0.89 7.94
N ASP A 337 14.59 1.45 9.11
CA ASP A 337 13.28 1.24 9.76
C ASP A 337 12.15 1.85 8.93
N VAL A 338 12.37 2.98 8.25
CA VAL A 338 11.37 3.55 7.32
C VAL A 338 11.15 2.62 6.12
N LEU A 339 12.21 2.07 5.51
CA LEU A 339 12.06 1.10 4.42
C LEU A 339 11.31 -0.15 4.85
N LEU A 340 11.55 -0.63 6.08
CA LEU A 340 10.78 -1.75 6.64
C LEU A 340 9.30 -1.38 6.84
N ALA A 341 9.01 -0.19 7.36
CA ALA A 341 7.63 0.30 7.53
C ALA A 341 6.89 0.46 6.20
N MET A 342 7.61 0.75 5.11
CA MET A 342 7.07 0.96 3.76
C MET A 342 7.07 -0.30 2.88
N THR A 343 7.56 -1.46 3.33
CA THR A 343 7.63 -2.66 2.50
C THR A 343 6.92 -3.85 3.14
N ASP A 344 6.19 -4.61 2.33
CA ASP A 344 5.65 -5.90 2.76
C ASP A 344 6.62 -7.02 2.37
N SER A 345 7.03 -7.83 3.35
CA SER A 345 7.73 -9.09 3.07
C SER A 345 6.91 -10.04 2.19
N ASP A 346 5.59 -9.85 2.17
CA ASP A 346 4.63 -10.66 1.42
C ASP A 346 4.47 -10.16 -0.02
N SER A 347 4.88 -8.92 -0.32
CA SER A 347 4.84 -8.33 -1.66
C SER A 347 6.08 -8.73 -2.48
N ILE A 348 6.36 -10.02 -2.56
CA ILE A 348 7.46 -10.58 -3.36
C ILE A 348 7.20 -10.51 -4.87
N THR A 349 6.08 -9.95 -5.32
CA THR A 349 5.70 -9.89 -6.74
C THR A 349 5.91 -8.52 -7.37
N GLU A 350 5.91 -7.44 -6.58
CA GLU A 350 6.14 -6.07 -7.08
C GLU A 350 7.49 -5.56 -6.58
N ILE A 351 8.22 -4.90 -7.47
CA ILE A 351 9.55 -4.34 -7.19
C ILE A 351 9.52 -2.85 -7.43
N SER A 352 10.09 -2.08 -6.52
CA SER A 352 10.41 -0.68 -6.74
C SER A 352 11.87 -0.52 -7.13
N TRP A 353 12.17 0.53 -7.86
CA TRP A 353 13.50 0.93 -8.28
C TRP A 353 13.73 2.39 -7.90
N VAL A 354 14.85 2.68 -7.24
CA VAL A 354 15.33 4.03 -6.96
C VAL A 354 16.47 4.35 -7.94
N PRO A 355 16.22 5.18 -8.95
CA PRO A 355 17.25 5.59 -9.91
C PRO A 355 18.41 6.29 -9.20
N GLY A 356 19.65 5.98 -9.59
CA GLY A 356 20.84 6.56 -8.96
C GLY A 356 21.22 5.93 -7.60
N GLY A 357 20.33 5.13 -7.00
CA GLY A 357 20.58 4.35 -5.80
C GLY A 357 19.99 4.95 -4.53
N LEU A 358 19.76 4.11 -3.53
CA LEU A 358 19.39 4.53 -2.18
C LEU A 358 20.59 5.16 -1.47
N ASP A 359 20.34 6.28 -0.80
CA ASP A 359 21.25 6.89 0.17
C ASP A 359 20.57 6.85 1.55
N LEU A 360 21.22 6.21 2.51
CA LEU A 360 20.71 6.03 3.87
C LEU A 360 21.13 7.16 4.82
N ASP A 361 21.67 8.27 4.29
CA ASP A 361 21.80 9.51 5.05
C ASP A 361 20.41 10.10 5.37
N PRO A 362 20.03 10.26 6.65
CA PRO A 362 18.71 10.74 7.03
C PRO A 362 18.30 12.07 6.37
N GLU A 363 19.23 12.97 6.08
CA GLU A 363 18.91 14.29 5.51
C GLU A 363 18.46 14.20 4.04
N ARG A 364 18.99 13.24 3.28
CA ARG A 364 18.71 13.08 1.84
C ARG A 364 17.76 11.94 1.53
N PHE A 365 17.62 10.99 2.45
CA PHE A 365 16.89 9.74 2.25
C PHE A 365 15.46 9.94 1.74
N ALA A 366 14.69 10.84 2.35
CA ALA A 366 13.28 11.05 2.00
C ALA A 366 13.10 11.52 0.56
N ASP A 367 13.90 12.51 0.12
CA ASP A 367 13.84 13.04 -1.24
C ASP A 367 14.32 12.01 -2.28
N ILE A 368 15.36 11.24 -1.95
CA ILE A 368 15.85 10.16 -2.82
C ILE A 368 14.82 9.04 -2.96
N LEU A 369 14.20 8.61 -1.85
CA LEU A 369 13.17 7.57 -1.89
C LEU A 369 11.94 8.04 -2.67
N ALA A 370 11.61 9.33 -2.66
CA ALA A 370 10.51 9.87 -3.46
C ALA A 370 10.76 9.82 -4.98
N THR A 371 11.98 9.53 -5.41
CA THR A 371 12.29 9.23 -6.83
C THR A 371 11.97 7.79 -7.23
N ALA A 372 11.53 6.95 -6.29
CA ALA A 372 11.20 5.56 -6.56
C ALA A 372 10.17 5.43 -7.68
N ARG A 373 10.33 4.37 -8.48
CA ARG A 373 9.42 3.98 -9.56
C ARG A 373 9.05 2.52 -9.37
N VAL A 374 7.78 2.19 -9.58
CA VAL A 374 7.35 0.80 -9.60
C VAL A 374 7.84 0.16 -10.89
N VAL A 375 8.62 -0.92 -10.78
CA VAL A 375 9.18 -1.62 -11.94
C VAL A 375 8.07 -2.35 -12.68
N ASP A 376 7.88 -1.98 -13.93
CA ASP A 376 6.92 -2.64 -14.81
C ASP A 376 7.43 -2.70 -16.27
N ALA A 377 6.52 -3.03 -17.19
CA ALA A 377 6.81 -3.11 -18.63
C ALA A 377 7.17 -1.75 -19.26
N ASP A 378 6.81 -0.62 -18.67
CA ASP A 378 7.05 0.72 -19.23
C ASP A 378 8.31 1.36 -18.64
N VAL A 379 8.73 0.92 -17.45
CA VAL A 379 10.02 1.34 -16.87
C VAL A 379 11.17 0.76 -17.69
N ARG A 380 11.69 1.55 -18.62
CA ARG A 380 12.92 1.28 -19.37
C ARG A 380 14.08 1.96 -18.64
N PRO A 381 14.89 1.24 -17.84
CA PRO A 381 16.17 1.77 -17.41
C PRO A 381 16.96 2.11 -18.68
N ALA A 382 17.59 3.30 -18.71
CA ALA A 382 18.36 3.72 -19.87
C ALA A 382 19.36 2.62 -20.26
N ALA A 383 19.42 2.28 -21.54
CA ALA A 383 20.46 1.39 -22.05
C ALA A 383 21.81 2.05 -21.74
N LEU A 384 22.71 1.30 -21.09
CA LEU A 384 24.10 1.72 -20.92
C LEU A 384 24.78 1.83 -22.29
#